data_AF-A0A158C610-F1
#
_entry.id   AF-A0A158C610-F1
#
_cell.length_a   1.000
_cell.length_b   1.000
_cell.length_c   1.000
_cell.angle_alpha   90.00
_cell.angle_beta   90.00
_cell.angle_gamma   90.00
#
_symmetry.space_group_name_H-M   'P 1'
#
loop_
_entity.id
_entity.type
_entity.pdbx_description
1 polymer ?
#
loop_
_entity_poly.entity_id
_entity_poly.type
_entity_poly.pdbx_seq_one_letter_code
_entity_poly.pdbx_strand_id
1 'polypeptide(L)'
;MLCLLDTYVHEHCLPLSQWTRHQAGLVAERLRELRSLDARGRFGYMRGKAAAITDRVRGRMGMRTGAGRQAPKPSAELAGLPPALLRVRESMRVAMTNYKPRRYDGGPIVYVRATLLDDSYGDPLPVWQRVAKHGLRVMKVEGRHTDLVVEPHLATVAQTLTNALASG
;
A
#
# COMPACT_ATOMS: atom_id res chain seq x y z
N MET A 1 5.46 20.08 13.55
CA MET A 1 5.42 19.75 12.11
C MET A 1 5.78 18.27 11.90
N LEU A 2 5.22 17.59 10.90
CA LEU A 2 5.46 16.17 10.58
C LEU A 2 5.82 15.99 9.10
N CYS A 3 6.79 15.12 8.79
CA CYS A 3 7.13 14.71 7.43
C CYS A 3 6.79 13.23 7.21
N LEU A 4 6.15 12.92 6.08
CA LEU A 4 5.87 11.56 5.60
C LEU A 4 6.66 11.30 4.33
N LEU A 5 7.31 10.14 4.26
CA LEU A 5 8.04 9.68 3.08
C LEU A 5 7.32 8.45 2.52
N ASP A 6 6.72 8.63 1.35
CA ASP A 6 6.04 7.65 0.50
C ASP A 6 5.34 6.52 1.25
N THR A 7 4.57 6.88 2.28
CA THR A 7 4.01 5.93 3.23
C THR A 7 2.69 5.36 2.73
N TYR A 8 2.65 4.06 2.50
CA TYR A 8 1.44 3.34 2.11
C TYR A 8 0.59 2.93 3.32
N VAL A 9 -0.67 2.60 3.06
CA VAL A 9 -1.62 2.09 4.06
C VAL A 9 -2.29 0.82 3.57
N HIS A 10 -2.76 0.00 4.51
CA HIS A 10 -3.54 -1.17 4.18
C HIS A 10 -4.87 -0.77 3.49
N GLU A 11 -5.35 -1.61 2.58
CA GLU A 11 -6.58 -1.40 1.77
C GLU A 11 -7.86 -1.10 2.59
N HIS A 12 -7.86 -1.40 3.89
CA HIS A 12 -9.02 -1.17 4.76
C HIS A 12 -9.13 0.31 5.21
N CYS A 13 -8.03 1.06 5.11
CA CYS A 13 -7.98 2.49 5.42
C CYS A 13 -8.47 3.38 4.26
N LEU A 14 -8.53 2.81 3.04
CA LEU A 14 -8.88 3.54 1.84
C LEU A 14 -10.36 3.93 1.83
N PRO A 15 -10.70 5.14 1.34
CA PRO A 15 -12.08 5.46 1.01
C PRO A 15 -12.65 4.48 -0.01
N LEU A 16 -13.97 4.27 0.01
CA LEU A 16 -14.69 3.37 -0.89
C LEU A 16 -14.30 3.57 -2.36
N SER A 17 -14.25 4.82 -2.84
CA SER A 17 -13.94 5.13 -4.24
C SER A 17 -12.51 4.74 -4.66
N GLN A 18 -11.51 4.90 -3.79
CA GLN A 18 -10.15 4.49 -4.11
C GLN A 18 -9.97 2.98 -3.96
N TRP A 19 -10.66 2.38 -2.99
CA TRP A 19 -10.68 0.93 -2.85
C TRP A 19 -11.27 0.26 -4.09
N THR A 20 -12.40 0.75 -4.62
CA THR A 20 -13.00 0.18 -5.84
C THR A 20 -12.10 0.36 -7.06
N ARG A 21 -11.47 1.54 -7.23
CA ARG A 21 -10.48 1.78 -8.32
C ARG A 21 -9.29 0.82 -8.23
N HIS A 22 -8.73 0.62 -7.04
CA HIS A 22 -7.63 -0.31 -6.83
C HIS A 22 -8.06 -1.77 -7.13
N GLN A 23 -9.22 -2.22 -6.64
CA GLN A 23 -9.72 -3.56 -6.96
C GLN A 23 -10.02 -3.73 -8.46
N ALA A 24 -10.53 -2.69 -9.13
CA ALA A 24 -10.78 -2.74 -10.57
C ALA A 24 -9.48 -2.90 -11.38
N GLY A 25 -8.40 -2.22 -10.99
CA GLY A 25 -7.07 -2.39 -11.58
C GLY A 25 -6.57 -3.83 -11.44
N LEU A 26 -6.63 -4.38 -10.22
CA LEU A 26 -6.25 -5.76 -9.95
C LEU A 26 -7.08 -6.76 -10.77
N VAL A 27 -8.40 -6.57 -10.85
CA VAL A 27 -9.29 -7.45 -11.64
C VAL A 27 -8.97 -7.34 -13.13
N ALA A 28 -8.71 -6.14 -13.65
CA ALA A 28 -8.34 -5.96 -15.05
C ALA A 28 -7.05 -6.68 -15.41
N GLU A 29 -6.02 -6.61 -14.56
CA GLU A 29 -4.78 -7.37 -14.73
C GLU A 29 -5.01 -8.88 -14.68
N ARG A 30 -5.80 -9.36 -13.71
CA ARG A 30 -6.15 -10.79 -13.63
C ARG A 30 -6.96 -11.26 -14.82
N LEU A 31 -7.84 -10.42 -15.37
CA LEU A 31 -8.59 -10.74 -16.58
C LEU A 31 -7.68 -10.79 -17.81
N ARG A 32 -6.66 -9.92 -17.89
CA ARG A 32 -5.62 -10.03 -18.94
C ARG A 32 -4.82 -11.33 -18.81
N GLU A 33 -4.35 -11.65 -17.60
CA GLU A 33 -3.67 -12.94 -17.31
C GLU A 33 -4.55 -14.15 -17.65
N LEU A 34 -5.84 -14.12 -17.29
CA LEU A 34 -6.78 -15.20 -17.56
C LEU A 34 -7.08 -15.35 -19.06
N ARG A 35 -7.15 -14.23 -19.79
CA ARG A 35 -7.31 -14.22 -21.25
C ARG A 35 -6.10 -14.81 -21.96
N SER A 36 -4.90 -14.69 -21.40
CA SER A 36 -3.68 -15.35 -21.91
C SER A 36 -3.55 -16.83 -21.55
N LEU A 37 -4.44 -17.39 -20.71
CA LEU A 37 -4.40 -18.81 -20.32
C LEU A 37 -5.41 -19.66 -21.12
N ASP A 38 -5.05 -20.91 -21.39
CA ASP A 38 -5.86 -21.88 -22.12
C ASP A 38 -7.08 -22.37 -21.31
N ALA A 39 -8.14 -22.83 -22.00
CA ALA A 39 -9.48 -23.04 -21.43
C ALA A 39 -9.52 -24.00 -20.22
N ARG A 40 -8.63 -25.01 -20.18
CA ARG A 40 -8.50 -25.96 -19.06
C ARG A 40 -7.87 -25.35 -17.80
N GLY A 41 -7.02 -24.32 -17.93
CA GLY A 41 -6.42 -23.60 -16.80
C GLY A 41 -7.39 -22.63 -16.10
N ARG A 42 -8.39 -22.14 -16.84
CA ARG A 42 -9.37 -21.17 -16.33
C ARG A 42 -10.28 -21.76 -15.25
N PHE A 43 -10.68 -23.02 -15.39
CA PHE A 43 -11.66 -23.65 -14.49
C PHE A 43 -11.08 -23.94 -13.10
N GLY A 44 -9.81 -24.37 -13.01
CA GLY A 44 -9.12 -24.61 -11.73
C GLY A 44 -8.82 -23.30 -10.96
N TYR A 45 -8.50 -22.23 -11.67
CA TYR A 45 -8.22 -20.91 -11.08
C TYR A 45 -9.45 -20.25 -10.46
N MET A 46 -10.61 -20.35 -11.11
CA MET A 46 -11.85 -19.72 -10.62
C MET A 46 -12.36 -20.35 -9.31
N ARG A 47 -12.21 -21.67 -9.13
CA ARG A 47 -12.74 -22.37 -7.95
C ARG A 47 -11.98 -22.06 -6.66
N GLY A 48 -10.68 -21.77 -6.75
CA GLY A 48 -9.86 -21.40 -5.58
C GLY A 48 -9.98 -19.93 -5.16
N LYS A 49 -10.36 -19.02 -6.07
CA LYS A 49 -10.37 -17.56 -5.82
C LYS A 49 -11.70 -16.98 -5.39
N ALA A 50 -12.82 -17.66 -5.63
CA ALA A 50 -14.13 -17.23 -5.14
C ALA A 50 -14.11 -17.04 -3.61
N ALA A 51 -13.48 -17.97 -2.89
CA ALA A 51 -13.27 -17.92 -1.44
C ALA A 51 -12.48 -16.67 -0.99
N ALA A 52 -11.42 -16.30 -1.71
CA ALA A 52 -10.58 -15.15 -1.39
C ALA A 52 -11.31 -13.81 -1.60
N ILE A 53 -12.18 -13.72 -2.61
CA ILE A 53 -13.02 -12.54 -2.86
C ILE A 53 -14.07 -12.40 -1.74
N THR A 54 -14.73 -13.50 -1.37
CA THR A 54 -15.69 -13.50 -0.25
C THR A 54 -15.03 -13.12 1.07
N ASP A 55 -13.81 -13.60 1.35
CA ASP A 55 -13.07 -13.23 2.57
C ASP A 55 -12.71 -11.74 2.59
N ARG A 56 -12.36 -11.16 1.43
CA ARG A 56 -12.05 -9.72 1.32
C ARG A 56 -13.29 -8.85 1.60
N VAL A 57 -14.44 -9.26 1.07
CA VAL A 57 -15.73 -8.59 1.28
C VAL A 57 -16.20 -8.74 2.73
N ARG A 58 -16.07 -9.93 3.30
CA ARG A 58 -16.46 -10.22 4.69
C ARG A 58 -15.54 -9.51 5.71
N GLY A 59 -14.24 -9.41 5.41
CA GLY A 59 -13.29 -8.61 6.17
C GLY A 59 -13.60 -7.11 6.17
N ARG A 60 -14.19 -6.58 5.10
CA ARG A 60 -14.68 -5.20 5.01
C ARG A 60 -15.95 -4.97 5.83
N MET A 61 -16.85 -5.95 5.89
CA MET A 61 -18.09 -5.87 6.69
C MET A 61 -17.87 -6.09 8.20
N GLY A 62 -16.61 -6.25 8.65
CA GLY A 62 -16.31 -6.46 10.07
C GLY A 62 -16.70 -7.85 10.61
N MET A 63 -17.17 -8.76 9.74
CA MET A 63 -17.63 -10.10 10.11
C MET A 63 -16.49 -11.13 10.10
N ARG A 64 -15.40 -10.86 10.83
CA ARG A 64 -14.23 -11.75 10.82
C ARG A 64 -14.40 -12.91 11.82
N THR A 65 -14.56 -14.13 11.31
CA THR A 65 -14.02 -15.34 11.95
C THR A 65 -12.52 -15.41 11.60
N GLY A 66 -11.65 -15.65 12.58
CA GLY A 66 -10.18 -15.48 12.50
C GLY A 66 -9.38 -16.35 11.51
N ALA A 67 -10.00 -16.95 10.49
CA ALA A 67 -9.35 -17.79 9.50
C ALA A 67 -9.55 -17.18 8.10
N GLY A 68 -8.47 -16.74 7.45
CA GLY A 68 -8.57 -16.24 6.08
C GLY A 68 -7.67 -15.04 5.78
N ARG A 69 -6.38 -15.17 6.03
CA ARG A 69 -5.39 -14.36 5.34
C ARG A 69 -4.35 -15.28 4.77
N GLN A 70 -4.58 -15.71 3.54
CA GLN A 70 -3.47 -16.19 2.73
C GLN A 70 -2.47 -15.04 2.69
N ALA A 71 -1.32 -15.24 3.36
CA ALA A 71 -0.14 -14.46 3.07
C ALA A 71 0.05 -14.50 1.54
N PRO A 72 0.33 -13.37 0.88
CA PRO A 72 0.75 -13.42 -0.51
C PRO A 72 1.83 -14.50 -0.62
N LYS A 73 1.74 -15.37 -1.65
CA LYS A 73 2.80 -16.32 -1.98
C LYS A 73 4.13 -15.56 -1.87
N PRO A 74 5.15 -16.11 -1.18
CA PRO A 74 6.42 -15.43 -1.08
C PRO A 74 6.88 -15.06 -2.50
N SER A 75 7.00 -13.77 -2.77
CA SER A 75 7.50 -13.28 -4.06
C SER A 75 8.90 -13.85 -4.26
N ALA A 76 9.40 -13.88 -5.50
CA ALA A 76 10.80 -14.26 -5.75
C ALA A 76 11.79 -13.44 -4.89
N GLU A 77 11.42 -12.22 -4.49
CA GLU A 77 12.17 -11.35 -3.58
C GLU A 77 12.27 -11.87 -2.13
N LEU A 78 11.39 -12.79 -1.72
CA LEU A 78 11.41 -13.42 -0.40
C LEU A 78 12.28 -14.68 -0.37
N ALA A 79 12.60 -15.24 -1.53
CA ALA A 79 13.43 -16.42 -1.63
C ALA A 79 14.88 -16.06 -1.23
N GLY A 80 15.35 -16.62 -0.11
CA GLY A 80 16.72 -16.41 0.37
C GLY A 80 16.88 -15.38 1.49
N LEU A 81 15.80 -14.74 1.96
CA LEU A 81 15.90 -13.86 3.12
C LEU A 81 16.18 -14.66 4.42
N PRO A 82 17.13 -14.21 5.26
CA PRO A 82 17.36 -14.78 6.58
C PRO A 82 16.09 -14.83 7.43
N PRO A 83 15.91 -15.86 8.30
CA PRO A 83 14.72 -16.00 9.14
C PRO A 83 14.39 -14.77 10.00
N ALA A 84 15.40 -14.02 10.44
CA ALA A 84 15.20 -12.79 11.19
C ALA A 84 14.46 -11.72 10.37
N LEU A 85 14.82 -11.52 9.10
CA LEU A 85 14.17 -10.54 8.22
C LEU A 85 12.75 -10.96 7.86
N LEU A 86 12.49 -12.27 7.71
CA LEU A 86 11.15 -12.79 7.52
C LEU A 86 10.23 -12.46 8.72
N ARG A 87 10.74 -12.60 9.95
CA ARG A 87 9.99 -12.24 11.17
C ARG A 87 9.70 -10.74 11.26
N VAL A 88 10.67 -9.89 10.89
CA VAL A 88 10.48 -8.43 10.86
C VAL A 88 9.40 -8.08 9.83
N ARG A 89 9.48 -8.62 8.61
CA ARG A 89 8.47 -8.41 7.57
C ARG A 89 7.07 -8.83 8.03
N GLU A 90 6.95 -9.99 8.67
CA GLU A 90 5.65 -10.46 9.16
C GLU A 90 5.10 -9.55 10.27
N SER A 91 5.96 -9.09 11.17
CA SER A 91 5.59 -8.12 12.21
C SER A 91 5.11 -6.80 11.59
N MET A 92 5.81 -6.28 10.57
CA MET A 92 5.38 -5.10 9.81
C MET A 92 4.03 -5.33 9.11
N ARG A 93 3.81 -6.50 8.51
CA ARG A 93 2.53 -6.87 7.86
C ARG A 93 1.37 -6.86 8.86
N VAL A 94 1.59 -7.38 10.06
CA VAL A 94 0.59 -7.38 11.15
C VAL A 94 0.36 -5.96 11.67
N ALA A 95 1.40 -5.17 11.88
CA ALA A 95 1.28 -3.78 12.32
C ALA A 95 0.48 -2.95 11.30
N MET A 96 0.84 -3.02 10.02
CA MET A 96 0.16 -2.30 8.94
C MET A 96 -1.31 -2.70 8.78
N THR A 97 -1.64 -3.97 9.04
CA THR A 97 -3.03 -4.44 9.07
C THR A 97 -3.86 -3.74 10.14
N ASN A 98 -3.29 -3.62 11.34
CA ASN A 98 -4.02 -3.21 12.52
C ASN A 98 -3.98 -1.69 12.71
N TYR A 99 -3.07 -1.01 12.00
CA TYR A 99 -2.92 0.42 12.04
C TYR A 99 -4.16 1.13 11.49
N LYS A 100 -4.72 2.03 12.31
CA LYS A 100 -5.83 2.91 11.94
C LYS A 100 -5.33 4.36 12.02
N PRO A 101 -5.01 5.01 10.89
CA PRO A 101 -4.52 6.38 10.88
C PRO A 101 -5.50 7.31 11.58
N ARG A 102 -5.04 7.97 12.65
CA ARG A 102 -5.82 8.98 13.40
C ARG A 102 -5.55 10.37 12.86
N ARG A 103 -6.45 11.32 13.10
CA ARG A 103 -6.21 12.73 12.79
C ARG A 103 -4.97 13.22 13.54
N TYR A 104 -4.11 13.93 12.83
CA TYR A 104 -2.93 14.58 13.36
C TYR A 104 -3.22 16.07 13.57
N ASP A 105 -3.05 16.54 14.81
CA ASP A 105 -3.33 17.92 15.23
C ASP A 105 -2.04 18.73 15.51
N GLY A 106 -0.86 18.13 15.33
CA GLY A 106 0.43 18.75 15.68
C GLY A 106 0.99 19.74 14.65
N GLY A 107 0.14 20.25 13.75
CA GLY A 107 0.51 21.17 12.67
C GLY A 107 0.48 20.54 11.26
N PRO A 108 0.99 21.26 10.24
CA PRO A 108 0.95 20.80 8.86
C PRO A 108 1.83 19.57 8.64
N ILE A 109 1.44 18.76 7.65
CA ILE A 109 2.19 17.59 7.20
C ILE A 109 2.84 17.88 5.84
N VAL A 110 4.13 17.60 5.71
CA VAL A 110 4.81 17.50 4.41
C VAL A 110 4.84 16.06 3.98
N TYR A 111 4.32 15.74 2.80
CA TYR A 111 4.28 14.39 2.26
C TYR A 111 5.09 14.32 0.97
N VAL A 112 6.28 13.74 1.07
CA VAL A 112 7.13 13.42 -0.08
C VAL A 112 6.71 12.07 -0.62
N ARG A 113 6.37 11.98 -1.91
CA ARG A 113 5.87 10.73 -2.52
C ARG A 113 6.39 10.51 -3.93
N ALA A 114 6.45 9.25 -4.31
CA ALA A 114 6.75 8.82 -5.66
C ALA A 114 5.65 9.26 -6.63
N THR A 115 6.01 9.50 -7.90
CA THR A 115 5.04 9.67 -8.99
C THR A 115 4.45 8.34 -9.42
N LEU A 116 5.24 7.27 -9.41
CA LEU A 116 4.80 5.91 -9.72
C LEU A 116 4.35 5.21 -8.44
N LEU A 117 3.09 4.80 -8.42
CA LEU A 117 2.51 4.05 -7.30
C LEU A 117 3.00 2.60 -7.31
N ASP A 118 3.15 2.03 -6.12
CA ASP A 118 3.28 0.58 -5.97
C ASP A 118 1.91 -0.07 -6.17
N ASP A 119 1.77 -0.83 -7.25
CA ASP A 119 0.53 -1.52 -7.64
C ASP A 119 0.04 -2.54 -6.60
N SER A 120 0.91 -2.96 -5.68
CA SER A 120 0.55 -3.80 -4.53
C SER A 120 -0.37 -3.10 -3.54
N TYR A 121 -0.46 -1.77 -3.60
CA TYR A 121 -1.23 -0.93 -2.70
C TYR A 121 -2.16 0.03 -3.45
N GLY A 122 -3.20 0.51 -2.78
CA GLY A 122 -4.02 1.60 -3.32
C GLY A 122 -3.41 2.97 -3.00
N ASP A 123 -3.76 4.00 -3.77
CA ASP A 123 -3.26 5.36 -3.56
C ASP A 123 -3.57 5.86 -2.14
N PRO A 124 -2.55 6.09 -1.30
CA PRO A 124 -2.74 6.46 0.09
C PRO A 124 -3.10 7.94 0.27
N LEU A 125 -3.02 8.78 -0.78
CA LEU A 125 -3.21 10.23 -0.67
C LEU A 125 -4.50 10.64 0.05
N PRO A 126 -5.68 10.06 -0.25
CA PRO A 126 -6.91 10.51 0.40
C PRO A 126 -6.97 10.13 1.88
N VAL A 127 -6.19 9.14 2.31
CA VAL A 127 -6.05 8.80 3.73
C VAL A 127 -5.23 9.86 4.44
N TRP A 128 -4.09 10.26 3.86
CA TRP A 128 -3.25 11.31 4.44
C TRP A 128 -3.90 12.69 4.43
N GLN A 129 -4.68 13.02 3.39
CA GLN A 129 -5.50 14.23 3.37
C GLN A 129 -6.51 14.27 4.52
N ARG A 130 -7.10 13.13 4.90
CA ARG A 130 -8.02 13.03 6.04
C ARG A 130 -7.32 13.15 7.39
N VAL A 131 -6.08 12.65 7.47
CA VAL A 131 -5.25 12.68 8.68
C VAL A 131 -4.75 14.09 8.97
N ALA A 132 -4.35 14.84 7.94
CA ALA A 132 -3.70 16.14 8.06
C ALA A 132 -4.70 17.28 8.38
N LYS A 133 -5.06 17.46 9.66
CA LYS A 133 -6.03 18.49 10.09
C LYS A 133 -5.61 19.91 9.70
N HIS A 134 -4.33 20.21 9.78
CA HIS A 134 -3.75 21.54 9.48
C HIS A 134 -3.16 21.63 8.06
N GLY A 135 -3.59 20.76 7.16
CA GLY A 135 -3.16 20.76 5.77
C GLY A 135 -2.01 19.79 5.47
N LEU A 136 -1.97 19.41 4.19
CA LEU A 136 -1.01 18.45 3.63
C LEU A 136 -0.31 19.09 2.42
N ARG A 137 1.00 19.34 2.52
CA ARG A 137 1.83 19.75 1.39
C ARG A 137 2.41 18.52 0.72
N VAL A 138 2.02 18.26 -0.52
CA VAL A 138 2.50 17.09 -1.28
C VAL A 138 3.67 17.49 -2.16
N MET A 139 4.79 16.78 -2.03
CA MET A 139 5.97 16.93 -2.87
C MET A 139 6.18 15.64 -3.64
N LYS A 140 6.15 15.74 -4.97
CA LYS A 140 6.29 14.58 -5.85
C LYS A 140 7.73 14.47 -6.31
N VAL A 141 8.27 13.26 -6.25
CA VAL A 141 9.58 12.90 -6.78
C VAL A 141 9.37 11.84 -7.84
N GLU A 142 10.00 12.02 -8.99
CA GLU A 142 9.90 11.06 -10.10
C GLU A 142 10.46 9.69 -9.69
N GLY A 143 9.83 8.61 -10.15
CA GLY A 143 10.24 7.24 -9.88
C GLY A 143 9.26 6.48 -8.99
N ARG A 144 9.72 5.33 -8.49
CA ARG A 144 9.01 4.41 -7.59
C ARG A 144 9.38 4.65 -6.13
N HIS A 145 8.63 4.04 -5.21
CA HIS A 145 8.87 4.08 -3.77
C HIS A 145 10.35 3.89 -3.36
N THR A 146 11.01 2.88 -3.93
CA THR A 146 12.40 2.54 -3.64
C THR A 146 13.39 3.55 -4.21
N ASP A 147 13.01 4.26 -5.28
CA ASP A 147 13.89 5.20 -5.98
C ASP A 147 14.12 6.47 -5.13
N LEU A 148 13.23 6.79 -4.18
CA LEU A 148 13.32 7.98 -3.34
C LEU A 148 14.51 7.96 -2.37
N VAL A 149 15.01 6.78 -2.02
CA VAL A 149 16.08 6.60 -1.02
C VAL A 149 17.44 6.26 -1.64
N VAL A 150 17.54 6.41 -2.96
CA VAL A 150 18.78 6.18 -3.72
C VAL A 150 19.03 7.33 -4.68
N GLU A 151 20.27 7.46 -5.14
CA GLU A 151 20.60 8.45 -6.17
C GLU A 151 19.93 8.11 -7.50
N PRO A 152 19.49 9.11 -8.29
CA PRO A 152 19.75 10.56 -8.12
C PRO A 152 18.72 11.32 -7.25
N HIS A 153 17.72 10.63 -6.70
CA HIS A 153 16.58 11.30 -6.04
C HIS A 153 16.83 11.62 -4.56
N LEU A 154 17.72 10.86 -3.91
CA LEU A 154 18.03 10.98 -2.50
C LEU A 154 18.40 12.42 -2.10
N ALA A 155 19.25 13.10 -2.86
CA ALA A 155 19.63 14.49 -2.58
C ALA A 155 18.43 15.45 -2.57
N THR A 156 17.51 15.30 -3.55
CA THR A 156 16.30 16.12 -3.64
C THR A 156 15.34 15.83 -2.49
N VAL A 157 15.17 14.56 -2.13
CA VAL A 157 14.35 14.14 -0.98
C VAL A 157 14.92 14.69 0.32
N ALA A 158 16.23 14.56 0.54
CA ALA A 158 16.90 15.07 1.73
C ALA A 158 16.75 16.59 1.85
N GLN A 159 17.02 17.34 0.78
CA GLN A 159 16.86 18.80 0.77
C GLN A 159 15.42 19.22 1.07
N THR A 160 14.45 18.51 0.50
CA THR A 160 13.03 18.73 0.74
C THR A 160 12.68 18.58 2.22
N LEU A 161 13.13 17.49 2.84
CA LEU A 161 12.88 17.21 4.25
C LEU A 161 13.57 18.25 5.15
N THR A 162 14.82 18.61 4.86
CA THR A 162 15.57 19.64 5.58
C THR A 162 14.86 20.99 5.53
N ASN A 163 14.44 21.44 4.35
CA ASN A 163 13.74 22.71 4.19
C ASN A 163 12.41 22.73 4.93
N ALA A 164 11.67 21.61 4.89
CA ALA A 164 10.44 21.48 5.66
C ALA A 164 10.73 21.61 7.15
N LEU A 165 11.70 20.84 7.68
CA LEU A 165 12.04 20.81 9.10
C LEU A 165 12.55 22.15 9.64
N ALA A 166 13.22 22.95 8.81
CA ALA A 166 13.68 24.28 9.18
C ALA A 166 12.58 25.36 9.13
N SER A 167 11.46 25.11 8.46
CA SER A 167 10.39 26.11 8.23
C SER A 167 9.18 25.96 9.16
N GLY A 168 9.20 24.99 10.08
CA GLY A 168 8.08 24.65 10.96
C GLY A 168 8.38 24.92 12.42
#